data_AF-A0A962X1Z4-F1
#
_entry.id   AF-A0A962X1Z4-F1
#
_cell.length_a   1.000
_cell.length_b   1.000
_cell.length_c   1.000
_cell.angle_alpha   90.00
_cell.angle_beta   90.00
_cell.angle_gamma   90.00
#
_symmetry.space_group_name_H-M   'P 1'
#
loop_
_entity.id
_entity.type
_entity.pdbx_description
1 polymer ?
#
loop_
_entity_poly.entity_id
_entity_poly.type
_entity_poly.pdbx_seq_one_letter_code
_entity_poly.pdbx_strand_id
1 'polypeptide(L)'
;METISRLMAAIDACASQLERLNNQFPHLATTSTLQGVESWRGRRVVKPTPVEEPPQKSASEPLDIRALAIGLVADHSLEDALDMLLEQHDIDLSMRELVHLIGRKSYSATLKRDLRELLKNAISYEQIANLWNDLERPALGNDTWNSRSISLLDN
;
A
#
# COMPACT_ATOMS: atom_id res chain seq x y z
N MET A 1 2.53 25.87 15.16
CA MET A 1 3.43 24.79 15.65
C MET A 1 3.05 24.25 17.03
N GLU A 2 2.36 25.00 17.91
CA GLU A 2 1.99 24.55 19.26
C GLU A 2 1.01 23.35 19.32
N THR A 3 0.14 23.20 18.31
CA THR A 3 -0.86 22.12 18.26
C THR A 3 -0.24 20.73 18.13
N ILE A 4 0.83 20.62 17.33
CA ILE A 4 1.53 19.36 17.09
C ILE A 4 2.30 18.93 18.35
N SER A 5 2.97 19.86 19.02
CA SER A 5 3.69 19.58 20.28
C SER A 5 2.75 19.12 21.39
N ARG A 6 1.55 19.71 21.48
CA ARG A 6 0.53 19.31 22.46
C ARG A 6 -0.05 17.92 22.15
N LEU A 7 -0.24 17.60 20.87
CA LEU A 7 -0.68 16.28 20.43
C LEU A 7 0.36 15.21 20.78
N MET A 8 1.65 15.47 20.51
CA MET A 8 2.73 14.55 20.84
C MET A 8 2.85 14.32 22.35
N ALA A 9 2.69 15.35 23.17
CA ALA A 9 2.68 15.22 24.63
C ALA A 9 1.49 14.39 25.14
N ALA A 10 0.31 14.54 24.53
CA ALA A 10 -0.87 13.74 24.87
C ALA A 10 -0.68 12.25 24.50
N ILE A 11 -0.12 11.97 23.32
CA ILE A 11 0.16 10.59 22.88
C ILE A 11 1.19 9.93 23.80
N ASP A 12 2.21 10.65 24.23
CA ASP A 12 3.24 10.14 25.15
C ASP A 12 2.70 9.84 26.56
N ALA A 13 1.77 10.67 27.05
CA ALA A 13 1.06 10.40 28.30
C ALA A 13 0.19 9.13 28.20
N CYS A 14 -0.49 8.93 27.06
CA CYS A 14 -1.28 7.73 26.81
C CYS A 14 -0.42 6.46 26.72
N ALA A 15 0.72 6.52 26.03
CA ALA A 15 1.65 5.39 25.93
C ALA A 15 2.22 4.99 27.32
N SER A 16 2.55 5.99 28.15
CA SER A 16 3.04 5.76 29.51
C SER A 16 1.95 5.17 30.43
N GLN A 17 0.70 5.57 30.23
CA GLN A 17 -0.43 5.01 30.96
C GLN A 17 -0.70 3.55 30.57
N LEU A 18 -0.64 3.23 29.27
CA LEU A 18 -0.78 1.86 28.76
C LEU A 18 0.34 0.95 29.26
N GLU A 19 1.58 1.43 29.28
CA GLU A 19 2.73 0.72 29.84
C GLU A 19 2.54 0.37 31.32
N ARG A 20 2.05 1.34 32.12
CA ARG A 20 1.74 1.12 33.54
C ARG A 20 0.66 0.05 33.72
N LEU A 21 -0.39 0.08 32.90
CA LEU A 21 -1.47 -0.89 32.96
C LEU A 21 -1.02 -2.30 32.54
N ASN A 22 -0.21 -2.41 31.49
CA ASN A 22 0.39 -3.67 31.07
C ASN A 22 1.26 -4.28 32.18
N ASN A 23 2.03 -3.46 32.91
CA ASN A 23 2.89 -3.90 34.00
C ASN A 23 2.11 -4.27 35.28
N GLN A 24 1.02 -3.56 35.59
CA GLN A 24 0.20 -3.83 36.78
C GLN A 24 -0.75 -5.03 36.59
N PHE A 25 -1.24 -5.25 35.38
CA PHE A 25 -2.19 -6.32 35.06
C PHE A 25 -1.67 -7.19 33.91
N PRO A 26 -0.58 -7.96 34.12
CA PRO A 26 0.06 -8.74 33.05
C PRO A 26 -0.85 -9.83 32.47
N HIS A 27 -1.84 -10.29 33.25
CA HIS A 27 -2.84 -11.28 32.80
C HIS A 27 -3.95 -10.68 31.93
N LEU A 28 -4.05 -9.34 31.83
CA LEU A 28 -4.99 -8.62 30.96
C LEU A 28 -4.28 -7.92 29.80
N ALA A 29 -2.94 -7.89 29.81
CA ALA A 29 -2.14 -7.36 28.71
C ALA A 29 -2.30 -8.26 27.49
N THR A 30 -2.83 -7.71 26.41
CA THR A 30 -2.97 -8.41 25.14
C THR A 30 -1.73 -8.17 24.28
N THR A 31 -1.39 -9.09 23.37
CA THR A 31 -0.21 -8.94 22.49
C THR A 31 -0.21 -7.61 21.74
N SER A 32 -1.40 -7.12 21.38
CA SER A 32 -1.62 -5.82 20.73
C SER A 32 -1.21 -4.62 21.61
N THR A 33 -1.52 -4.63 22.92
CA THR A 33 -1.20 -3.50 23.82
C THR A 33 0.28 -3.46 24.18
N LEU A 34 0.96 -4.61 24.19
CA LEU A 34 2.41 -4.70 24.42
C LEU A 34 3.20 -4.21 23.20
N GLN A 35 2.87 -4.72 22.00
CA GLN A 35 3.52 -4.32 20.75
C GLN A 35 3.34 -2.83 20.44
N GLY A 36 2.16 -2.26 20.74
CA GLY A 36 1.90 -0.83 20.54
C GLY A 36 2.77 0.08 21.41
N VAL A 37 3.00 -0.29 22.68
CA VAL A 37 3.85 0.48 23.62
C VAL A 37 5.33 0.36 23.24
N GLU A 38 5.80 -0.86 22.90
CA GLU A 38 7.18 -1.10 22.49
C GLU A 38 7.52 -0.36 21.19
N SER A 39 6.64 -0.40 20.19
CA SER A 39 6.83 0.30 18.91
C SER A 39 6.91 1.82 19.09
N TRP A 40 6.10 2.39 20.00
CA TRP A 40 6.14 3.82 20.31
C TRP A 40 7.42 4.23 21.06
N ARG A 41 7.86 3.40 22.02
CA ARG A 41 9.11 3.62 22.77
C ARG A 41 10.35 3.50 21.87
N GLY A 42 10.39 2.49 20.99
CA GLY A 42 11.47 2.31 20.02
C GLY A 42 11.67 3.51 19.10
N ARG A 43 10.57 4.18 18.71
CA ARG A 43 10.61 5.42 17.91
C ARG A 43 11.14 6.64 18.67
N ARG A 44 11.14 6.65 20.02
CA ARG A 44 11.69 7.75 20.84
C ARG A 44 13.12 7.51 21.36
N VAL A 45 13.59 6.26 21.42
CA VAL A 45 14.92 5.89 21.95
C VAL A 45 16.03 6.00 20.88
N VAL A 46 15.84 6.81 19.84
CA VAL A 46 16.94 7.19 18.95
C VAL A 46 17.84 8.19 19.68
N LYS A 47 18.70 7.66 20.55
CA LYS A 47 19.97 8.31 20.95
C LYS A 47 20.81 8.50 19.67
N PRO A 48 21.60 9.58 19.56
CA PRO A 48 22.39 9.84 18.37
C PRO A 48 23.53 8.84 18.31
N THR A 49 23.36 7.79 17.51
CA THR A 49 24.46 6.94 17.09
C THR A 49 25.37 7.75 16.16
N PRO A 50 26.71 7.62 16.26
CA PRO A 50 27.62 8.17 15.27
C PRO A 50 27.22 7.58 13.92
N VAL A 51 27.14 8.44 12.93
CA VAL A 51 26.85 8.10 11.54
C VAL A 51 27.89 7.09 11.06
N GLU A 52 27.53 5.80 11.12
CA GLU A 52 28.05 4.84 10.16
C GLU A 52 27.42 5.24 8.83
N GLU A 53 28.23 5.78 7.94
CA GLU A 53 27.81 6.25 6.63
C GLU A 53 27.03 5.13 5.92
N PRO A 54 25.72 5.31 5.63
CA PRO A 54 25.09 4.47 4.63
C PRO A 54 25.87 4.72 3.31
N PRO A 55 26.11 3.68 2.50
CA PRO A 55 26.88 3.83 1.28
C PRO A 55 26.29 5.00 0.50
N GLN A 56 27.20 5.90 0.14
CA GLN A 56 26.97 7.15 -0.57
C GLN A 56 25.63 7.21 -1.29
N LYS A 57 24.87 8.26 -0.97
CA LYS A 57 24.02 8.96 -1.94
C LYS A 57 24.75 9.01 -3.29
N SER A 58 24.53 8.01 -4.15
CA SER A 58 24.40 8.32 -5.55
C SER A 58 23.21 9.26 -5.60
N ALA A 59 23.46 10.50 -6.01
CA ALA A 59 22.43 11.45 -6.37
C ALA A 59 21.50 10.78 -7.37
N SER A 60 20.48 10.07 -6.87
CA SER A 60 19.40 9.60 -7.72
C SER A 60 18.62 10.86 -8.04
N GLU A 61 18.60 11.20 -9.33
CA GLU A 61 17.58 12.02 -9.95
C GLU A 61 16.22 11.80 -9.24
N PRO A 62 15.36 12.82 -9.14
CA PRO A 62 14.05 12.67 -8.50
C PRO A 62 13.40 11.40 -9.05
N LEU A 63 13.32 10.36 -8.23
CA LEU A 63 12.84 9.04 -8.66
C LEU A 63 11.43 9.28 -9.15
N ASP A 64 11.22 9.16 -10.46
CA ASP A 64 9.90 9.37 -11.03
C ASP A 64 9.05 8.15 -10.69
N ILE A 65 8.43 8.19 -9.50
CA ILE A 65 7.59 7.13 -8.95
C ILE A 65 6.52 6.72 -9.97
N ARG A 66 6.06 7.67 -10.80
CA ARG A 66 5.12 7.40 -11.88
C ARG A 66 5.75 6.59 -13.01
N ALA A 67 6.95 6.95 -13.47
CA ALA A 67 7.66 6.17 -14.49
C ALA A 67 7.97 4.74 -13.99
N LEU A 68 8.35 4.61 -12.73
CA LEU A 68 8.61 3.33 -12.08
C LEU A 68 7.33 2.48 -11.99
N ALA A 69 6.23 3.04 -11.49
CA ALA A 69 4.95 2.34 -11.41
C ALA A 69 4.41 1.93 -12.78
N ILE A 70 4.58 2.79 -13.81
CA ILE A 70 4.20 2.43 -15.19
C ILE A 70 5.05 1.26 -15.70
N GLY A 71 6.35 1.24 -15.39
CA GLY A 71 7.25 0.14 -15.75
C GLY A 71 6.83 -1.18 -15.11
N LEU A 72 6.59 -1.18 -13.80
CA LEU A 72 6.17 -2.38 -13.07
C LEU A 72 4.85 -2.95 -13.60
N VAL A 73 3.87 -2.09 -13.84
CA VAL A 73 2.53 -2.47 -14.30
C VAL A 73 2.50 -2.91 -15.78
N ALA A 74 3.59 -2.69 -16.53
CA ALA A 74 3.73 -3.20 -17.89
C ALA A 74 4.00 -4.71 -17.92
N ASP A 75 4.81 -5.21 -16.97
CA ASP A 75 5.30 -6.59 -16.93
C ASP A 75 4.64 -7.43 -15.84
N HIS A 76 4.04 -6.80 -14.83
CA HIS A 76 3.42 -7.47 -13.67
C HIS A 76 1.93 -7.13 -13.55
N SER A 77 1.19 -7.92 -12.75
CA SER A 77 -0.18 -7.58 -12.38
C SER A 77 -0.22 -6.33 -11.51
N LEU A 78 -1.40 -5.73 -11.33
CA LEU A 78 -1.53 -4.52 -10.52
C LEU A 78 -1.24 -4.81 -9.05
N GLU A 79 -1.63 -5.98 -8.58
CA GLU A 79 -1.39 -6.46 -7.23
C GLU A 79 0.10 -6.70 -7.00
N ASP A 80 0.76 -7.41 -7.92
CA ASP A 80 2.21 -7.63 -7.85
C ASP A 80 2.99 -6.29 -7.89
N ALA A 81 2.52 -5.32 -8.68
CA ALA A 81 3.15 -4.01 -8.74
C ALA A 81 3.01 -3.22 -7.43
N LEU A 82 1.89 -3.37 -6.70
CA LEU A 82 1.72 -2.79 -5.36
C LEU A 82 2.67 -3.45 -4.37
N ASP A 83 2.75 -4.77 -4.38
CA ASP A 83 3.65 -5.52 -3.50
C ASP A 83 5.11 -5.16 -3.77
N MET A 84 5.52 -5.06 -5.04
CA MET A 84 6.87 -4.63 -5.42
C MET A 84 7.18 -3.19 -5.02
N LEU A 85 6.22 -2.27 -5.14
CA LEU A 85 6.39 -0.89 -4.69
C LEU A 85 6.60 -0.82 -3.18
N LEU A 86 5.87 -1.63 -2.42
CA LEU A 86 6.01 -1.71 -0.97
C LEU A 86 7.34 -2.36 -0.57
N GLU A 87 7.66 -3.54 -1.12
CA GLU A 87 8.82 -4.33 -0.70
C GLU A 87 10.16 -3.76 -1.19
N GLN A 88 10.22 -3.24 -2.42
CA GLN A 88 11.48 -2.82 -3.04
C GLN A 88 11.74 -1.32 -2.89
N HIS A 89 10.68 -0.53 -2.72
CA HIS A 89 10.77 0.93 -2.69
C HIS A 89 10.20 1.57 -1.42
N ASP A 90 9.62 0.79 -0.49
CA ASP A 90 8.96 1.27 0.73
C ASP A 90 7.83 2.28 0.42
N ILE A 91 7.15 2.06 -0.72
CA ILE A 91 6.05 2.90 -1.21
C ILE A 91 4.74 2.15 -0.97
N ASP A 92 4.03 2.56 0.08
CA ASP A 92 2.68 2.08 0.38
C ASP A 92 1.64 2.89 -0.43
N LEU A 93 0.94 2.21 -1.33
CA LEU A 93 -0.11 2.79 -2.16
C LEU A 93 -1.34 1.87 -2.18
N SER A 94 -2.52 2.47 -2.15
CA SER A 94 -3.75 1.75 -2.46
C SER A 94 -3.90 1.52 -3.97
N MET A 95 -4.70 0.52 -4.35
CA MET A 95 -5.06 0.25 -5.76
C MET A 95 -5.58 1.50 -6.48
N ARG A 96 -6.36 2.35 -5.81
CA ARG A 96 -6.86 3.61 -6.39
C ARG A 96 -5.75 4.61 -6.64
N GLU A 97 -4.79 4.72 -5.72
CA GLU A 97 -3.66 5.63 -5.85
C GLU A 97 -2.71 5.17 -6.96
N LEU A 98 -2.47 3.86 -7.07
CA LEU A 98 -1.70 3.30 -8.19
C LEU A 98 -2.37 3.62 -9.54
N VAL A 99 -3.67 3.40 -9.66
CA VAL A 99 -4.43 3.72 -10.89
C VAL A 99 -4.37 5.22 -11.21
N HIS A 100 -4.46 6.08 -10.20
CA HIS A 100 -4.32 7.53 -10.38
C HIS A 100 -2.91 7.91 -10.87
N LEU A 101 -1.88 7.29 -10.31
CA LEU A 101 -0.48 7.53 -10.62
C LEU A 101 -0.12 7.12 -12.07
N ILE A 102 -0.44 5.89 -12.47
CA ILE A 102 -0.15 5.38 -13.83
C ILE A 102 -1.07 6.02 -14.89
N GLY A 103 -2.25 6.45 -14.47
CA GLY A 103 -3.26 7.07 -15.31
C GLY A 103 -4.09 6.06 -16.13
N ARG A 104 -5.21 6.55 -16.65
CA ARG A 104 -6.25 5.73 -17.30
C ARG A 104 -5.75 4.90 -18.48
N LYS A 105 -4.81 5.43 -19.27
CA LYS A 105 -4.29 4.73 -20.47
C LYS A 105 -3.53 3.46 -20.07
N SER A 106 -2.55 3.60 -19.18
CA SER A 106 -1.73 2.49 -18.68
C SER A 106 -2.59 1.47 -17.95
N TYR A 107 -3.48 1.93 -17.06
CA TYR A 107 -4.43 1.05 -16.37
C TYR A 107 -5.30 0.23 -17.33
N SER A 108 -5.88 0.86 -18.36
CA SER A 108 -6.69 0.15 -19.35
C SER A 108 -5.90 -0.87 -20.17
N ALA A 109 -4.62 -0.60 -20.44
CA ALA A 109 -3.75 -1.51 -21.18
C ALA A 109 -3.44 -2.77 -20.35
N THR A 110 -3.15 -2.60 -19.06
CA THR A 110 -2.93 -3.71 -18.13
C THR A 110 -4.19 -4.54 -17.96
N LEU A 111 -5.35 -3.92 -17.76
CA LEU A 111 -6.64 -4.63 -17.71
C LEU A 111 -6.91 -5.44 -18.98
N LYS A 112 -6.59 -4.89 -20.17
CA LYS A 112 -6.74 -5.63 -21.44
C LYS A 112 -5.78 -6.80 -21.54
N ARG A 113 -4.55 -6.70 -21.01
CA ARG A 113 -3.60 -7.81 -20.96
C ARG A 113 -4.12 -8.92 -20.05
N ASP A 114 -4.46 -8.58 -18.81
CA ASP A 114 -4.99 -9.52 -17.82
C ASP A 114 -6.29 -10.19 -18.33
N LEU A 115 -7.18 -9.41 -18.96
CA LEU A 115 -8.40 -9.93 -19.58
C LEU A 115 -8.10 -11.01 -20.61
N ARG A 116 -7.14 -10.77 -21.53
CA ARG A 116 -6.76 -11.77 -22.54
C ARG A 116 -6.17 -13.04 -21.91
N GLU A 117 -5.43 -12.92 -20.81
CA GLU A 117 -4.89 -14.08 -20.09
C GLU A 117 -5.99 -14.89 -19.42
N LEU A 118 -6.94 -14.23 -18.76
CA LEU A 118 -8.09 -14.89 -18.14
C LEU A 118 -8.99 -15.56 -19.19
N LEU A 119 -9.20 -14.93 -20.34
CA LEU A 119 -9.97 -15.50 -21.45
C LEU A 119 -9.28 -16.71 -22.09
N LYS A 120 -7.95 -16.72 -22.20
CA LYS A 120 -7.19 -17.91 -22.64
C LYS A 120 -7.43 -19.11 -21.72
N ASN A 121 -7.68 -18.86 -20.44
CA ASN A 121 -8.02 -19.89 -19.46
C ASN A 121 -9.52 -20.22 -19.42
N ALA A 122 -10.29 -19.81 -20.44
CA ALA A 122 -11.73 -20.06 -20.57
C ALA A 122 -12.58 -19.54 -19.39
N ILE A 123 -12.12 -18.50 -18.69
CA ILE A 123 -12.88 -17.84 -17.63
C ILE A 123 -13.94 -16.93 -18.27
N SER A 124 -15.19 -17.03 -17.81
CA SER A 124 -16.30 -16.25 -18.38
C SER A 124 -16.22 -14.77 -17.99
N TYR A 125 -16.85 -13.88 -18.77
CA TYR A 125 -16.91 -12.45 -18.46
C TYR A 125 -17.55 -12.14 -17.10
N GLU A 126 -18.52 -12.94 -16.66
CA GLU A 126 -19.11 -12.79 -15.33
C GLU A 126 -18.13 -13.19 -14.22
N GLN A 127 -17.38 -14.28 -14.41
CA GLN A 127 -16.36 -14.70 -13.47
C GLN A 127 -15.21 -13.70 -13.37
N ILE A 128 -14.80 -13.11 -14.49
CA ILE A 128 -13.77 -12.05 -14.52
C ILE A 128 -14.27 -10.79 -13.79
N ALA A 129 -15.52 -10.38 -14.02
CA ALA A 129 -16.11 -9.24 -13.33
C ALA A 129 -16.15 -9.45 -11.81
N ASN A 130 -16.56 -10.64 -11.35
CA ASN A 130 -16.56 -10.97 -9.93
C ASN A 130 -15.13 -10.96 -9.36
N LEU A 131 -14.18 -11.61 -10.04
CA LEU A 131 -12.78 -11.62 -9.63
C LEU A 131 -12.21 -10.21 -9.46
N TRP A 132 -12.44 -9.32 -10.44
CA TRP A 132 -11.93 -7.96 -10.37
C TRP A 132 -12.62 -7.11 -9.31
N ASN A 133 -13.89 -7.39 -8.99
CA ASN A 133 -14.57 -6.76 -7.87
C ASN A 133 -14.01 -7.25 -6.52
N ASP A 134 -13.72 -8.55 -6.40
CA ASP A 134 -13.13 -9.15 -5.20
C ASP A 134 -11.70 -8.61 -4.93
N LEU A 135 -10.97 -8.31 -6.01
CA LEU A 135 -9.66 -7.64 -5.98
C LEU A 135 -9.76 -6.11 -5.82
N GLU A 136 -10.96 -5.57 -5.62
CA GLU A 136 -11.24 -4.14 -5.46
C GLU A 136 -10.69 -3.26 -6.61
N ARG A 137 -10.57 -3.82 -7.83
CA ARG A 137 -10.07 -3.10 -9.00
C ARG A 137 -11.09 -2.03 -9.43
N PRO A 138 -10.71 -0.75 -9.53
CA PRO A 138 -11.65 0.31 -9.92
C PRO A 138 -12.23 0.09 -11.32
N ALA A 139 -13.55 0.06 -11.44
CA ALA A 139 -14.21 -0.06 -12.74
C ALA A 139 -14.07 1.22 -13.60
N LEU A 140 -13.98 1.04 -14.91
CA LEU A 140 -13.84 2.15 -15.85
C LEU A 140 -15.18 2.86 -16.05
N GLY A 141 -15.47 3.84 -15.19
CA GLY A 141 -16.64 4.72 -15.31
C GLY A 141 -17.93 4.20 -14.64
N ASN A 142 -17.90 2.99 -14.09
CA ASN A 142 -18.96 2.45 -13.22
C ASN A 142 -18.38 2.22 -11.82
N ASP A 143 -19.25 1.99 -10.84
CA ASP A 143 -18.82 1.67 -9.47
C ASP A 143 -18.31 0.22 -9.33
N THR A 144 -18.78 -0.70 -10.17
CA THR A 144 -18.41 -2.13 -10.14
C THR A 144 -18.25 -2.72 -11.55
N TRP A 145 -17.46 -3.78 -11.66
CA TRP A 145 -17.34 -4.58 -12.87
C TRP A 145 -18.58 -5.44 -13.10
N ASN A 146 -19.01 -5.54 -14.35
CA ASN A 146 -20.06 -6.44 -14.81
C ASN A 146 -19.67 -7.03 -16.16
N SER A 147 -20.33 -8.11 -16.58
CA SER A 147 -20.00 -8.80 -17.84
C SER A 147 -20.00 -7.88 -19.06
N ARG A 148 -20.88 -6.86 -19.07
CA ARG A 148 -20.92 -5.86 -20.16
C ARG A 148 -19.69 -4.95 -20.15
N SER A 149 -19.25 -4.44 -18.99
CA SER A 149 -18.05 -3.60 -18.91
C SER A 149 -16.77 -4.37 -19.25
N ILE A 150 -16.71 -5.66 -18.92
CA ILE A 150 -15.64 -6.55 -19.36
C ILE A 150 -15.69 -6.77 -20.88
N SER A 151 -16.86 -7.02 -21.46
CA SER A 151 -16.99 -7.17 -22.92
C SER A 151 -16.65 -5.89 -23.71
N LEU A 152 -16.87 -4.72 -23.11
CA LEU A 152 -16.49 -3.42 -23.69
C LEU A 152 -14.97 -3.18 -23.65
N LEU A 153 -14.25 -3.82 -22.72
CA LEU A 153 -12.79 -3.79 -22.67
C LEU A 153 -12.13 -4.68 -23.73
N ASP A 154 -12.80 -5.78 -24.10
CA ASP A 154 -12.30 -6.73 -25.09
C ASP A 154 -12.29 -6.12 -26.52
N ASN A 155 -13.29 -5.29 -26.84
CA ASN A 155 -13.33 -4.49 -28.07
C ASN A 155 -12.24 -3.39 -28.11
#